data_AF-A0A0D0C6N7-F1
#
_entry.id   AF-A0A0D0C6N7-F1
#
_cell.length_a   1.000
_cell.length_b   1.000
_cell.length_c   1.000
_cell.angle_alpha   90.00
_cell.angle_beta   90.00
_cell.angle_gamma   90.00
#
_symmetry.space_group_name_H-M   'P 1'
#
loop_
_entity.id
_entity.type
_entity.pdbx_description
1 polymer ?
#
loop_
_entity_poly.entity_id
_entity_poly.type
_entity_poly.pdbx_seq_one_letter_code
_entity_poly.pdbx_strand_id
1 'polypeptide(L)'
;RRQLQLDIQHVRLPSKKQEANFAERRVRIERQINRIRALQHIHCPAAIQTLLTILHDVDIHGTPLPPPEAERIPLMFPSELPLAFCDKCLLEIELRCCNAQCTASLDQIRHGLLVKRRLYTYKTNNAQKQRSATRSRTLLDHQQRKIDLAAATYRRAWAAKASVVGEDKVRWRRLMVSDVRMLGDEEEEKKQKHRAMKGKQKEARKENKHGEIQGIAGAGSSRATTSWIWMAADGTGDFSADRALCNGIRVEFCKTYA
;
A
#
# COMPACT_ATOMS: atom_id res chain seq x y z
N ARG A 1 10.53 -3.44 2.01
CA ARG A 1 10.23 -4.63 2.84
C ARG A 1 9.68 -5.72 1.93
N ARG A 2 10.27 -6.91 1.99
CA ARG A 2 9.86 -8.07 1.17
C ARG A 2 8.67 -8.78 1.81
N GLN A 3 7.80 -9.37 0.99
CA GLN A 3 6.60 -10.05 1.47
C GLN A 3 6.90 -11.20 2.46
N LEU A 4 7.95 -11.99 2.20
CA LEU A 4 8.34 -13.10 3.06
C LEU A 4 8.66 -12.66 4.50
N GLN A 5 9.33 -11.52 4.66
CA GLN A 5 9.65 -10.97 5.97
C GLN A 5 8.38 -10.64 6.78
N LEU A 6 7.36 -10.08 6.12
CA LEU A 6 6.08 -9.78 6.77
C LEU A 6 5.31 -11.07 7.13
N ASP A 7 5.36 -12.07 6.25
CA ASP A 7 4.68 -13.35 6.48
C ASP A 7 5.27 -14.09 7.69
N ILE A 8 6.60 -14.09 7.83
CA ILE A 8 7.30 -14.70 8.97
C ILE A 8 6.96 -13.94 10.27
N GLN A 9 7.02 -12.61 10.26
CA GLN A 9 6.71 -11.80 11.45
C GLN A 9 5.26 -11.99 11.95
N HIS A 10 4.34 -12.32 11.06
CA HIS A 10 2.94 -12.50 11.41
C HIS A 10 2.64 -13.92 11.97
N VAL A 11 3.51 -14.89 11.77
CA VAL A 11 3.29 -16.28 12.22
C VAL A 11 4.11 -16.53 13.49
N ARG A 12 3.46 -16.49 14.65
CA ARG A 12 4.11 -16.71 15.96
C ARG A 12 4.60 -18.14 16.17
N LEU A 13 3.84 -19.12 15.69
CA LEU A 13 4.16 -20.55 15.77
C LEU A 13 3.84 -21.18 14.41
N PRO A 14 4.83 -21.29 13.51
CA PRO A 14 4.60 -21.85 12.19
C PRO A 14 4.35 -23.35 12.28
N SER A 15 3.37 -23.83 11.51
CA SER A 15 3.22 -25.27 11.27
C SER A 15 4.41 -25.78 10.44
N LYS A 16 4.77 -27.06 10.56
CA LYS A 16 5.80 -27.70 9.70
C LYS A 16 5.60 -27.42 8.21
N LYS A 17 4.34 -27.37 7.75
CA LYS A 17 3.99 -27.00 6.37
C LYS A 17 4.36 -25.56 6.02
N GLN A 18 4.17 -24.63 6.95
CA GLN A 18 4.52 -23.22 6.78
C GLN A 18 6.03 -23.01 6.83
N GLU A 19 6.74 -23.71 7.71
CA GLU A 19 8.21 -23.70 7.76
C GLU A 19 8.81 -24.16 6.44
N ALA A 20 8.33 -25.30 5.90
CA ALA A 20 8.75 -25.79 4.59
C ALA A 20 8.49 -24.77 3.47
N ASN A 21 7.33 -24.10 3.48
CA ASN A 21 7.00 -23.05 2.52
C ASN A 21 7.93 -21.84 2.64
N PHE A 22 8.26 -21.41 3.86
CA PHE A 22 9.20 -20.32 4.09
C PHE A 22 10.61 -20.67 3.58
N ALA A 23 11.08 -21.90 3.86
CA ALA A 23 12.37 -22.37 3.36
C ALA A 23 12.42 -22.38 1.83
N GLU A 24 11.38 -22.89 1.15
CA GLU A 24 11.30 -22.88 -0.31
C GLU A 24 11.34 -21.46 -0.88
N ARG A 25 10.61 -20.53 -0.26
CA ARG A 25 10.60 -19.11 -0.65
C ARG A 25 11.95 -18.43 -0.41
N ARG A 26 12.68 -18.78 0.65
CA ARG A 26 14.04 -18.29 0.91
C ARG A 26 14.98 -18.70 -0.21
N VAL A 27 15.02 -19.98 -0.55
CA VAL A 27 15.86 -20.50 -1.64
C VAL A 27 15.55 -19.79 -2.97
N ARG A 28 14.26 -19.54 -3.25
CA ARG A 28 13.87 -18.80 -4.46
C ARG A 28 14.41 -17.35 -4.45
N ILE A 29 14.31 -16.66 -3.32
CA ILE A 29 14.81 -15.29 -3.16
C ILE A 29 16.34 -15.26 -3.29
N GLU A 30 17.05 -16.19 -2.67
CA GLU A 30 18.52 -16.29 -2.77
C GLU A 30 18.98 -16.47 -4.22
N ARG A 31 18.33 -17.35 -4.98
CA ARG A 31 18.61 -17.54 -6.42
C ARG A 31 18.41 -16.23 -7.20
N GLN A 32 17.35 -15.49 -6.89
CA GLN A 32 17.09 -14.20 -7.54
C GLN A 32 18.13 -13.14 -7.16
N ILE A 33 18.52 -13.07 -5.88
CA ILE A 33 19.56 -12.16 -5.39
C ILE A 33 20.88 -12.46 -6.07
N ASN A 34 21.29 -13.72 -6.14
CA ASN A 34 22.54 -14.11 -6.78
C ASN A 34 22.56 -13.76 -8.28
N ARG A 35 21.42 -13.95 -8.97
CA ARG A 35 21.27 -13.52 -10.38
C ARG A 35 21.42 -12.01 -10.53
N ILE A 36 20.79 -11.23 -9.65
CA ILE A 36 20.90 -9.75 -9.69
C ILE A 36 22.34 -9.32 -9.39
N ARG A 37 22.99 -9.93 -8.39
CA ARG A 37 24.39 -9.63 -8.04
C ARG A 37 25.36 -9.93 -9.18
N ALA A 38 25.16 -11.02 -9.91
CA ALA A 38 25.94 -11.33 -11.09
C ALA A 38 25.81 -10.23 -12.16
N LEU A 39 24.61 -9.70 -12.38
CA LEU A 39 24.39 -8.57 -13.29
C LEU A 39 24.98 -7.26 -12.75
N GLN A 40 24.87 -6.99 -11.45
CA GLN A 40 25.48 -5.82 -10.82
C GLN A 40 27.00 -5.84 -10.95
N HIS A 41 27.63 -7.01 -10.86
CA HIS A 41 29.08 -7.12 -11.03
C HIS A 41 29.53 -6.65 -12.42
N ILE A 42 28.72 -6.89 -13.45
CA ILE A 42 29.03 -6.52 -14.83
C ILE A 42 28.65 -5.06 -15.11
N HIS A 43 27.45 -4.63 -14.68
CA HIS A 43 26.85 -3.36 -15.12
C HIS A 43 26.86 -2.25 -14.06
N CYS A 44 27.04 -2.56 -12.79
CA CYS A 44 26.99 -1.60 -11.69
C CYS A 44 27.90 -2.04 -10.52
N PRO A 45 29.23 -2.10 -10.72
CA PRO A 45 30.16 -2.59 -9.70
C PRO A 45 30.14 -1.71 -8.43
N ALA A 46 29.86 -0.41 -8.56
CA ALA A 46 29.72 0.51 -7.43
C ALA A 46 28.63 0.08 -6.44
N ALA A 47 27.56 -0.57 -6.90
CA ALA A 47 26.51 -1.11 -6.03
C ALA A 47 27.05 -2.17 -5.07
N ILE A 48 27.92 -3.05 -5.58
CA ILE A 48 28.50 -4.15 -4.79
C ILE A 48 29.49 -3.58 -3.76
N GLN A 49 30.35 -2.64 -4.18
CA GLN A 49 31.33 -2.03 -3.27
C GLN A 49 30.65 -1.30 -2.11
N THR A 50 29.59 -0.55 -2.42
CA THR A 50 28.79 0.14 -1.40
C THR A 50 28.11 -0.86 -0.46
N LEU A 51 27.56 -1.95 -1.00
CA LEU A 51 26.96 -3.02 -0.19
C LEU A 51 27.95 -3.69 0.77
N LEU A 52 29.17 -3.98 0.31
CA LEU A 52 30.23 -4.55 1.16
C LEU A 52 30.64 -3.61 2.29
N THR A 53 30.54 -2.30 2.06
CA THR A 53 30.85 -1.30 3.10
C THR A 53 29.74 -1.21 4.15
N ILE A 54 28.47 -1.42 3.74
CA ILE A 54 27.30 -1.36 4.63
C ILE A 54 27.13 -2.66 5.43
N LEU A 55 27.48 -3.80 4.83
CA LEU A 55 27.41 -5.10 5.47
C LEU A 55 28.71 -5.34 6.24
N HIS A 56 28.68 -5.13 7.55
CA HIS A 56 29.77 -5.58 8.40
C HIS A 56 29.71 -7.10 8.55
N ASP A 57 30.78 -7.78 8.14
CA ASP A 57 30.94 -9.23 8.30
C ASP A 57 31.36 -9.62 9.72
N VAL A 58 31.66 -8.64 10.57
CA VAL A 58 32.14 -8.81 11.93
C VAL A 58 31.36 -7.93 12.91
N ASP A 59 31.07 -8.50 14.08
CA ASP A 59 30.50 -7.77 15.21
C ASP A 59 31.50 -6.78 15.83
N ILE A 60 31.01 -5.95 16.76
CA ILE A 60 31.81 -5.00 17.57
C ILE A 60 32.99 -5.71 18.26
N HIS A 61 32.88 -7.03 18.49
CA HIS A 61 33.88 -7.88 19.13
C HIS A 61 34.78 -8.64 18.14
N GLY A 62 34.68 -8.40 16.83
CA GLY A 62 35.49 -9.06 15.80
C GLY A 62 35.08 -10.49 15.47
N THR A 63 33.92 -10.95 15.96
CA THR A 63 33.37 -12.28 15.64
C THR A 63 32.62 -12.25 14.31
N PRO A 64 32.82 -13.23 13.42
CA PRO A 64 32.10 -13.31 12.15
C PRO A 64 30.59 -13.41 12.38
N LEU A 65 29.82 -12.49 11.82
CA LEU A 65 28.36 -12.51 11.93
C LEU A 65 27.79 -13.57 10.99
N PRO A 66 26.78 -14.36 11.41
CA PRO A 66 26.12 -15.28 10.49
C PRO A 66 25.52 -14.53 9.29
N PRO A 67 25.60 -15.11 8.07
CA PRO A 67 25.08 -14.45 6.88
C PRO A 67 23.60 -14.11 7.07
N PRO A 68 23.17 -12.88 6.71
CA PRO A 68 21.80 -12.46 6.92
C PRO A 68 20.82 -13.34 6.12
N GLU A 69 19.67 -13.63 6.73
CA GLU A 69 18.59 -14.36 6.06
C GLU A 69 18.24 -13.73 4.71
N ALA A 70 17.90 -14.55 3.72
CA ALA A 70 17.60 -14.15 2.34
C ALA A 70 16.66 -12.94 2.22
N GLU A 71 15.62 -12.87 3.05
CA GLU A 71 14.65 -11.78 3.07
C GLU A 71 15.18 -10.44 3.60
N ARG A 72 16.32 -10.46 4.30
CA ARG A 72 16.97 -9.28 4.91
C ARG A 72 18.14 -8.76 4.10
N ILE A 73 18.70 -9.55 3.19
CA ILE A 73 19.82 -9.13 2.34
C ILE A 73 19.42 -7.87 1.54
N PRO A 74 20.08 -6.72 1.74
CA PRO A 74 19.79 -5.52 0.96
C PRO A 74 20.16 -5.72 -0.51
N LEU A 75 19.37 -5.12 -1.40
CA LEU A 75 19.67 -5.01 -2.84
C LEU A 75 19.77 -3.54 -3.15
N MET A 76 20.94 -3.09 -3.62
CA MET A 76 21.11 -1.71 -4.05
C MET A 76 20.70 -1.53 -5.51
N PHE A 77 19.95 -0.48 -5.78
CA PHE A 77 19.61 -0.05 -7.13
C PHE A 77 20.44 1.18 -7.54
N PRO A 78 20.56 1.47 -8.84
CA PRO A 78 21.28 2.66 -9.31
C PRO A 78 20.75 3.96 -8.67
N SER A 79 19.43 4.11 -8.50
CA SER A 79 18.81 5.28 -7.84
C SER A 79 19.17 5.47 -6.36
N GLU A 80 19.72 4.44 -5.71
CA GLU A 80 20.18 4.47 -4.31
C GLU A 80 21.68 4.80 -4.19
N LEU A 81 22.40 4.85 -5.31
CA LEU A 81 23.81 5.23 -5.36
C LEU A 81 23.96 6.73 -5.64
N PRO A 82 25.10 7.34 -5.27
CA PRO A 82 25.41 8.67 -5.72
C PRO A 82 25.47 8.69 -7.26
N LEU A 83 24.73 9.62 -7.88
CA LEU A 83 24.54 9.71 -9.33
C LEU A 83 25.85 9.75 -10.13
N ALA A 84 26.95 10.19 -9.51
CA ALA A 84 28.29 10.22 -10.09
C ALA A 84 28.83 8.83 -10.50
N PHE A 85 28.38 7.77 -9.82
CA PHE A 85 28.83 6.39 -10.05
C PHE A 85 27.85 5.56 -10.89
N CYS A 86 26.76 6.18 -11.37
CA CYS A 86 25.72 5.49 -12.12
C CYS A 86 25.85 5.74 -13.62
N ASP A 87 25.79 4.66 -14.40
CA ASP A 87 25.59 4.75 -15.84
C ASP A 87 24.20 5.35 -16.13
N LYS A 88 24.17 6.38 -16.98
CA LYS A 88 22.96 7.08 -17.41
C LYS A 88 21.97 6.13 -18.08
N CYS A 89 22.46 5.18 -18.88
CA CYS A 89 21.60 4.22 -19.58
C CYS A 89 20.85 3.32 -18.59
N LEU A 90 21.56 2.81 -17.58
CA LEU A 90 20.97 1.97 -16.54
C LEU A 90 19.96 2.75 -15.69
N LEU A 91 20.26 4.02 -15.40
CA LEU A 91 19.37 4.92 -14.68
C LEU A 91 18.08 5.20 -15.46
N GLU A 92 18.16 5.41 -16.78
CA GLU A 92 16.97 5.58 -17.63
C GLU A 92 16.07 4.33 -17.63
N ILE A 93 16.68 3.14 -17.71
CA ILE A 93 15.94 1.87 -17.63
C ILE A 93 15.24 1.76 -16.27
N GLU A 94 15.95 2.07 -15.19
CA GLU A 94 15.37 2.06 -13.85
C GLU A 94 14.19 3.03 -13.74
N LEU A 95 14.32 4.27 -14.23
CA LEU A 95 13.24 5.26 -14.21
C LEU A 95 12.00 4.77 -14.98
N ARG A 96 12.18 4.08 -16.10
CA ARG A 96 11.06 3.43 -16.83
C ARG A 96 10.42 2.33 -16.01
N CYS A 97 11.22 1.49 -15.35
CA CYS A 97 10.73 0.45 -14.44
C CYS A 97 9.97 1.07 -13.25
N CYS A 98 10.48 2.14 -12.63
CA CYS A 98 9.81 2.85 -11.54
C CYS A 98 8.47 3.43 -12.01
N ASN A 99 8.39 4.01 -13.21
CA ASN A 99 7.12 4.47 -13.77
C ASN A 99 6.10 3.33 -13.90
N ALA A 100 6.51 2.20 -14.49
CA ALA A 100 5.65 1.03 -14.61
C ALA A 100 5.22 0.48 -13.24
N GLN A 101 6.14 0.46 -12.26
CA GLN A 101 5.85 0.05 -10.88
C GLN A 101 4.85 0.99 -10.21
N CYS A 102 4.97 2.31 -10.38
CA CYS A 102 4.02 3.29 -9.86
C CYS A 102 2.62 3.04 -10.44
N THR A 103 2.48 2.90 -11.75
CA THR A 103 1.19 2.60 -12.39
C THR A 103 0.60 1.28 -11.86
N ALA A 104 1.35 0.19 -11.96
CA ALA A 104 0.87 -1.14 -11.58
C ALA A 104 0.52 -1.24 -10.08
N SER A 105 1.32 -0.63 -9.20
CA SER A 105 1.04 -0.63 -7.77
C SER A 105 -0.17 0.23 -7.42
N LEU A 106 -0.40 1.33 -8.12
CA LEU A 106 -1.58 2.17 -7.93
C LEU A 106 -2.85 1.42 -8.36
N ASP A 107 -2.81 0.70 -9.48
CA ASP A 107 -3.91 -0.17 -9.91
C ASP A 107 -4.19 -1.30 -8.92
N GLN A 108 -3.15 -1.91 -8.36
CA GLN A 108 -3.28 -2.91 -7.31
C GLN A 108 -3.91 -2.34 -6.03
N ILE A 109 -3.57 -1.11 -5.65
CA ILE A 109 -4.19 -0.42 -4.50
C ILE A 109 -5.68 -0.21 -4.77
N ARG A 110 -6.05 0.37 -5.93
CA ARG A 110 -7.45 0.61 -6.32
C ARG A 110 -8.25 -0.69 -6.34
N HIS A 111 -7.77 -1.69 -7.09
CA HIS A 111 -8.41 -2.99 -7.16
C HIS A 111 -8.55 -3.61 -5.77
N GLY A 112 -7.50 -3.50 -4.96
CA GLY A 112 -7.48 -4.02 -3.62
C GLY A 112 -8.54 -3.41 -2.71
N LEU A 113 -8.73 -2.09 -2.80
CA LEU A 113 -9.74 -1.33 -2.07
C LEU A 113 -11.16 -1.67 -2.54
N LEU A 114 -11.38 -1.85 -3.84
CA LEU A 114 -12.68 -2.30 -4.38
C LEU A 114 -13.06 -3.69 -3.85
N VAL A 115 -12.10 -4.63 -3.84
CA VAL A 115 -12.31 -5.97 -3.26
C VAL A 115 -12.59 -5.87 -1.76
N LYS A 116 -11.82 -5.06 -1.02
CA LYS A 116 -12.02 -4.84 0.42
C LYS A 116 -13.43 -4.33 0.71
N ARG A 117 -13.93 -3.36 -0.07
CA ARG A 117 -15.30 -2.84 0.05
C ARG A 117 -16.35 -3.92 -0.17
N ARG A 118 -16.19 -4.77 -1.19
CA ARG A 118 -17.10 -5.91 -1.45
C ARG A 118 -17.07 -6.93 -0.31
N LEU A 119 -15.90 -7.17 0.29
CA LEU A 119 -15.78 -8.04 1.47
C LEU A 119 -16.48 -7.45 2.69
N TYR A 120 -16.43 -6.13 2.88
CA TYR A 120 -17.19 -5.46 3.94
C TYR A 120 -18.69 -5.62 3.77
N THR A 121 -19.23 -5.35 2.57
CA THR A 121 -20.68 -5.52 2.32
C THR A 121 -21.11 -6.97 2.50
N TYR A 122 -20.30 -7.92 2.01
CA TYR A 122 -20.56 -9.34 2.22
C TYR A 122 -20.58 -9.72 3.70
N LYS A 123 -19.62 -9.23 4.50
CA LYS A 123 -19.56 -9.48 5.94
C LYS A 123 -20.80 -8.93 6.64
N THR A 124 -21.18 -7.68 6.36
CA THR A 124 -22.36 -7.05 6.98
C THR A 124 -23.65 -7.81 6.66
N ASN A 125 -23.80 -8.30 5.43
CA ASN A 125 -25.04 -8.94 4.99
C ASN A 125 -25.13 -10.44 5.38
N ASN A 126 -24.01 -11.18 5.35
CA ASN A 126 -24.03 -12.64 5.41
C ASN A 126 -23.32 -13.25 6.64
N ALA A 127 -22.48 -12.50 7.36
CA ALA A 127 -21.69 -13.04 8.45
C ALA A 127 -22.43 -12.96 9.81
N GLN A 128 -23.54 -13.68 9.94
CA GLN A 128 -24.34 -13.74 11.18
C GLN A 128 -23.77 -14.70 12.24
N LYS A 129 -23.05 -15.75 11.83
CA LYS A 129 -22.51 -16.79 12.74
C LYS A 129 -21.04 -16.52 13.09
N GLN A 130 -20.61 -16.92 14.29
CA GLN A 130 -19.23 -16.67 14.77
C GLN A 130 -18.14 -17.18 13.80
N ARG A 131 -18.32 -18.38 13.24
CA ARG A 131 -17.35 -18.96 12.29
C ARG A 131 -17.27 -18.17 10.97
N SER A 132 -18.39 -17.66 10.45
CA SER A 132 -18.38 -16.84 9.24
C SER A 132 -17.78 -15.46 9.50
N ALA A 133 -18.01 -14.88 10.69
CA ALA A 133 -17.39 -13.63 11.10
C ALA A 133 -15.85 -13.71 11.17
N THR A 134 -15.30 -14.80 11.73
CA THR A 134 -13.85 -15.02 11.78
C THR A 134 -13.26 -15.17 10.38
N ARG A 135 -13.87 -15.99 9.51
CA ARG A 135 -13.41 -16.17 8.13
C ARG A 135 -13.42 -14.85 7.34
N SER A 136 -14.49 -14.06 7.47
CA SER A 136 -14.58 -12.75 6.81
C SER A 136 -13.51 -11.77 7.32
N ARG A 137 -13.19 -11.79 8.64
CA ARG A 137 -12.06 -11.02 9.19
C ARG A 137 -10.74 -11.44 8.56
N THR A 138 -10.43 -12.73 8.53
CA THR A 138 -9.19 -13.23 7.93
C THR A 138 -9.05 -12.83 6.46
N LEU A 139 -10.13 -12.86 5.68
CA LEU A 139 -10.12 -12.41 4.29
C LEU A 139 -9.88 -10.89 4.17
N LEU A 140 -10.50 -10.09 5.04
CA LEU A 140 -10.26 -8.64 5.09
C LEU A 140 -8.81 -8.32 5.46
N ASP A 141 -8.24 -9.00 6.45
CA ASP A 141 -6.87 -8.80 6.90
C ASP A 141 -5.87 -9.21 5.81
N HIS A 142 -6.12 -10.31 5.11
CA HIS A 142 -5.32 -10.72 3.96
C HIS A 142 -5.37 -9.69 2.83
N GLN A 143 -6.57 -9.16 2.56
CA GLN A 143 -6.75 -8.14 1.53
C GLN A 143 -6.07 -6.82 1.91
N GLN A 144 -6.12 -6.42 3.19
CA GLN A 144 -5.41 -5.25 3.69
C GLN A 144 -3.90 -5.39 3.49
N ARG A 145 -3.32 -6.56 3.79
CA ARG A 145 -1.89 -6.81 3.55
C ARG A 145 -1.48 -6.63 2.09
N LYS A 146 -2.32 -7.07 1.15
CA LYS A 146 -2.06 -6.85 -0.28
C LYS A 146 -2.03 -5.37 -0.62
N ILE A 147 -2.96 -4.58 -0.08
CA ILE A 147 -3.02 -3.14 -0.26
C ILE A 147 -1.76 -2.48 0.34
N ASP A 148 -1.35 -2.88 1.54
CA ASP A 148 -0.17 -2.33 2.21
C ASP A 148 1.12 -2.65 1.45
N LEU A 149 1.24 -3.86 0.91
CA LEU A 149 2.36 -4.27 0.06
C LEU A 149 2.41 -3.45 -1.24
N ALA A 150 1.26 -3.25 -1.90
CA ALA A 150 1.18 -2.43 -3.10
C ALA A 150 1.54 -0.96 -2.78
N ALA A 151 1.02 -0.39 -1.69
CA ALA A 151 1.37 0.95 -1.22
C ALA A 151 2.86 1.10 -0.89
N ALA A 152 3.46 0.11 -0.23
CA ALA A 152 4.89 0.09 0.04
C ALA A 152 5.76 -0.05 -1.22
N THR A 153 5.21 -0.63 -2.28
CA THR A 153 5.87 -0.74 -3.60
C THR A 153 5.80 0.59 -4.32
N TYR A 154 4.62 1.22 -4.35
CA TYR A 154 4.42 2.57 -4.89
C TYR A 154 5.37 3.58 -4.24
N ARG A 155 5.40 3.64 -2.91
CA ARG A 155 6.25 4.60 -2.17
C ARG A 155 7.74 4.39 -2.45
N ARG A 156 8.18 3.13 -2.63
CA ARG A 156 9.58 2.83 -2.98
C ARG A 156 9.91 3.28 -4.40
N ALA A 157 9.07 2.95 -5.37
CA ALA A 157 9.25 3.37 -6.76
C ALA A 157 9.21 4.90 -6.91
N TRP A 158 8.32 5.56 -6.17
CA TRP A 158 8.24 7.01 -6.11
C TRP A 158 9.51 7.63 -5.50
N ALA A 159 10.00 7.10 -4.37
CA ALA A 159 11.21 7.59 -3.72
C ALA A 159 12.46 7.43 -4.60
N ALA A 160 12.61 6.28 -5.27
CA ALA A 160 13.67 6.04 -6.25
C ALA A 160 13.63 7.04 -7.41
N LYS A 161 12.43 7.38 -7.89
CA LYS A 161 12.27 8.40 -8.93
C LYS A 161 12.58 9.81 -8.42
N ALA A 162 12.17 10.11 -7.19
CA ALA A 162 12.41 11.40 -6.55
C ALA A 162 13.90 11.65 -6.26
N SER A 163 14.68 10.62 -5.89
CA SER A 163 16.12 10.76 -5.66
C SER A 163 16.89 11.14 -6.93
N VAL A 164 16.40 10.71 -8.09
CA VAL A 164 17.06 10.94 -9.38
C VAL A 164 16.64 12.26 -10.03
N VAL A 165 15.34 12.55 -10.09
CA VAL A 165 14.80 13.70 -10.85
C VAL A 165 14.56 14.92 -9.94
N GLY A 166 14.50 14.72 -8.62
CA GLY A 166 14.05 15.71 -7.64
C GLY A 166 12.53 15.67 -7.45
N GLU A 167 12.06 15.91 -6.22
CA GLU A 167 10.65 15.76 -5.82
C GLU A 167 9.67 16.56 -6.71
N ASP A 168 10.01 17.81 -7.05
CA ASP A 168 9.13 18.73 -7.79
C ASP A 168 8.89 18.32 -9.25
N LYS A 169 9.81 17.53 -9.83
CA LYS A 169 9.75 17.11 -11.23
C LYS A 169 9.13 15.72 -11.41
N VAL A 170 8.74 15.07 -10.32
CA VAL A 170 8.12 13.74 -10.40
C VAL A 170 6.65 13.90 -10.84
N ARG A 171 6.33 13.43 -12.06
CA ARG A 171 4.94 13.37 -12.59
C ARG A 171 3.94 12.64 -11.67
N TRP A 172 4.43 11.81 -10.75
CA TRP A 172 3.63 11.03 -9.81
C TRP A 172 3.47 11.75 -8.47
N ARG A 173 2.25 11.75 -7.92
CA ARG A 173 2.00 12.29 -6.57
C ARG A 173 2.56 11.38 -5.49
N ARG A 174 3.09 11.97 -4.42
CA ARG A 174 3.51 11.22 -3.23
C ARG A 174 2.29 10.56 -2.57
N LEU A 175 2.36 9.25 -2.32
CA LEU A 175 1.27 8.51 -1.68
C LEU A 175 1.37 8.57 -0.15
N MET A 176 0.49 9.34 0.48
CA MET A 176 0.37 9.41 1.92
C MET A 176 -0.44 8.24 2.47
N VAL A 177 -0.36 7.99 3.79
CA VAL A 177 -1.19 6.97 4.45
C VAL A 177 -2.66 7.37 4.39
N SER A 178 -2.94 8.67 4.50
CA SER A 178 -4.28 9.25 4.38
C SER A 178 -4.94 9.01 3.03
N ASP A 179 -4.17 8.76 1.97
CA ASP A 179 -4.71 8.69 0.61
C ASP A 179 -5.28 7.31 0.29
N VAL A 180 -4.84 6.28 1.01
CA VAL A 180 -5.28 4.88 0.82
C VAL A 180 -6.65 4.68 1.49
N ARG A 181 -7.69 5.21 0.85
CA ARG A 181 -9.08 5.13 1.32
C ARG A 181 -9.98 4.47 0.28
N MET A 182 -10.98 3.72 0.74
CA MET A 182 -11.97 3.16 -0.17
C MET A 182 -12.85 4.29 -0.72
N LEU A 183 -13.34 4.08 -1.93
CA LEU A 183 -14.25 5.00 -2.57
C LEU A 183 -15.53 5.11 -1.72
N GLY A 184 -15.90 6.31 -1.28
CA GLY A 184 -17.06 6.58 -0.43
C GLY A 184 -16.84 6.49 1.09
N ASP A 185 -15.62 6.21 1.57
CA ASP A 185 -15.32 6.14 3.02
C ASP A 185 -15.64 7.45 3.76
N GLU A 186 -15.46 8.59 3.12
CA GLU A 186 -15.77 9.89 3.72
C GLU A 186 -17.26 10.09 3.98
N GLU A 187 -18.12 9.55 3.13
CA GLU A 187 -19.56 9.60 3.35
C GLU A 187 -19.95 8.70 4.50
N GLU A 188 -19.35 7.52 4.62
CA GLU A 188 -19.60 6.63 5.75
C GLU A 188 -19.06 7.24 7.06
N GLU A 189 -17.89 7.88 7.05
CA GLU A 189 -17.39 8.65 8.20
C GLU A 189 -18.30 9.82 8.56
N LYS A 190 -18.79 10.59 7.59
CA LYS A 190 -19.75 11.69 7.81
C LYS A 190 -21.08 11.16 8.35
N LYS A 191 -21.62 10.08 7.77
CA LYS A 191 -22.83 9.40 8.26
C LYS A 191 -22.63 8.87 9.67
N GLN A 192 -21.47 8.31 9.98
CA GLN A 192 -21.14 7.79 11.31
C GLN A 192 -21.02 8.92 12.34
N LYS A 193 -20.34 10.02 11.99
CA LYS A 193 -20.29 11.25 12.82
C LYS A 193 -21.69 11.83 13.04
N HIS A 194 -22.51 11.91 12.00
CA HIS A 194 -23.88 12.40 12.11
C HIS A 194 -24.78 11.48 12.97
N ARG A 195 -24.63 10.15 12.85
CA ARG A 195 -25.30 9.18 13.74
C ARG A 195 -24.85 9.33 15.19
N ALA A 196 -23.55 9.52 15.43
CA ALA A 196 -23.01 9.75 16.76
C ALA A 196 -23.52 11.06 17.38
N MET A 197 -23.58 12.14 16.59
CA MET A 197 -24.17 13.43 17.01
C MET A 197 -25.66 13.28 17.36
N LYS A 198 -26.43 12.54 16.56
CA LYS A 198 -27.85 12.23 16.88
C LYS A 198 -28.00 11.36 18.14
N GLY A 199 -27.06 10.43 18.38
CA GLY A 199 -27.01 9.64 19.62
C GLY A 199 -26.84 10.53 20.84
N LYS A 200 -25.84 11.42 20.80
CA LYS A 200 -25.58 12.43 21.85
C LYS A 200 -26.77 13.38 22.04
N GLN A 201 -27.44 13.78 20.96
CA GLN A 201 -28.64 14.63 21.04
C GLN A 201 -29.84 13.89 21.67
N LYS A 202 -29.98 12.58 21.45
CA LYS A 202 -30.99 11.74 22.13
C LYS A 202 -30.67 11.56 23.62
N GLU A 203 -29.40 11.45 23.99
CA GLU A 203 -28.94 11.40 25.39
C GLU A 203 -29.17 12.74 26.09
N ALA A 204 -28.78 13.86 25.47
CA ALA A 204 -29.05 15.21 25.98
C ALA A 204 -30.56 15.52 26.09
N ARG A 205 -31.40 15.01 25.17
CA ARG A 205 -32.87 15.10 25.27
C ARG A 205 -33.47 14.25 26.39
N LYS A 206 -32.77 13.22 26.87
CA LYS A 206 -33.20 12.43 28.04
C LYS A 206 -32.80 13.10 29.36
N GLU A 207 -31.71 13.85 29.37
CA GLU A 207 -31.26 14.65 30.52
C GLU A 207 -32.06 15.94 30.69
N ASN A 208 -32.45 16.61 29.61
CA ASN A 208 -33.27 17.82 29.67
C ASN A 208 -34.78 17.50 29.63
N LYS A 209 -35.36 17.22 30.80
CA LYS A 209 -36.83 17.14 31.00
C LYS A 209 -37.54 18.49 31.17
N HIS A 210 -36.84 19.61 31.05
CA HIS A 210 -37.46 20.94 31.03
C HIS A 210 -36.95 21.78 29.86
N GLY A 211 -37.87 22.08 28.94
CA GLY A 211 -37.89 23.33 28.18
C GLY A 211 -36.95 23.43 26.98
N GLU A 212 -37.57 23.59 25.81
CA GLU A 212 -37.07 24.32 24.63
C GLU A 212 -36.09 23.61 23.66
N ILE A 213 -36.59 23.35 22.45
CA ILE A 213 -35.86 22.75 21.33
C ILE A 213 -35.66 23.83 20.27
N GLN A 214 -34.45 24.37 20.15
CA GLN A 214 -34.04 25.09 18.95
C GLN A 214 -33.52 24.10 17.89
N GLY A 215 -34.25 24.00 16.79
CA GLY A 215 -33.82 23.28 15.61
C GLY A 215 -32.82 24.10 14.81
N ILE A 216 -31.69 23.49 14.44
CA ILE A 216 -30.75 24.08 13.48
C ILE A 216 -30.77 23.25 12.20
N ALA A 217 -31.05 23.95 11.11
CA ALA A 217 -31.05 23.48 9.73
C ALA A 217 -29.63 23.25 9.20
N GLY A 218 -29.48 22.32 8.25
CA GLY A 218 -28.22 22.14 7.54
C GLY A 218 -28.13 20.87 6.70
N ALA A 219 -29.18 20.51 5.95
CA ALA A 219 -29.07 19.58 4.84
C ALA A 219 -28.63 20.38 3.61
N GLY A 220 -27.38 20.25 3.20
CA GLY A 220 -26.88 21.01 2.04
C GLY A 220 -25.48 20.61 1.62
N SER A 221 -25.41 19.71 0.64
CA SER A 221 -24.28 19.49 -0.28
C SER A 221 -22.99 18.92 0.31
N SER A 222 -22.88 17.57 0.34
CA SER A 222 -21.58 16.92 0.49
C SER A 222 -20.91 16.77 -0.88
N ARG A 223 -20.03 17.72 -1.25
CA ARG A 223 -18.96 17.36 -2.19
C ARG A 223 -18.11 16.29 -1.51
N ALA A 224 -18.23 15.04 -1.94
CA ALA A 224 -17.36 13.95 -1.50
C ALA A 224 -15.94 14.27 -1.98
N THR A 225 -14.96 14.36 -1.07
CA THR A 225 -13.57 14.61 -1.41
C THR A 225 -12.94 13.26 -1.74
N THR A 226 -13.23 12.76 -2.94
CA THR A 226 -12.69 11.50 -3.42
C THR A 226 -11.16 11.57 -3.43
N SER A 227 -10.49 10.61 -2.76
CA SER A 227 -9.01 10.54 -2.71
C SER A 227 -8.43 10.58 -4.12
N TRP A 228 -7.31 11.28 -4.29
CA TRP A 228 -6.68 11.49 -5.60
C TRP A 228 -6.32 10.17 -6.31
N ILE A 229 -6.13 9.07 -5.56
CA ILE A 229 -5.89 7.76 -6.16
C ILE A 229 -7.05 7.32 -7.06
N TRP A 230 -8.26 7.85 -6.86
CA TRP A 230 -9.43 7.59 -7.69
C TRP A 230 -9.67 8.68 -8.74
N MET A 231 -8.87 9.74 -8.73
CA MET A 231 -8.84 10.76 -9.78
C MET A 231 -7.75 10.39 -10.80
N ALA A 232 -7.79 10.91 -12.03
CA ALA A 232 -6.80 10.60 -13.06
C ALA A 232 -5.38 10.81 -12.52
N ALA A 233 -4.60 9.72 -12.49
CA ALA A 233 -3.35 9.65 -11.73
C ALA A 233 -2.19 10.43 -12.36
N ASP A 234 -2.35 10.87 -13.60
CA ASP A 234 -1.30 11.43 -14.44
C ASP A 234 -1.30 12.96 -14.49
N GLY A 235 -2.23 13.63 -13.78
CA GLY A 235 -2.42 15.07 -13.86
C GLY A 235 -2.79 15.56 -15.27
N THR A 236 -2.98 14.63 -16.22
CA THR A 236 -3.26 14.89 -17.63
C THR A 236 -4.78 14.83 -17.88
N GLY A 237 -5.54 14.30 -16.91
CA GLY A 237 -7.01 14.26 -16.97
C GLY A 237 -7.54 13.18 -17.91
N ASP A 238 -6.67 12.32 -18.45
CA ASP A 238 -7.08 11.27 -19.38
C ASP A 238 -7.49 10.01 -18.62
N PHE A 239 -8.81 9.85 -18.44
CA PHE A 239 -9.42 8.67 -17.84
C PHE A 239 -9.56 7.50 -18.84
N SER A 240 -9.31 7.73 -20.14
CA SER A 240 -9.50 6.73 -21.21
C SER A 240 -8.62 5.49 -21.04
N ALA A 241 -7.41 5.69 -20.50
CA ALA A 241 -6.43 4.60 -20.35
C ALA A 241 -6.78 3.62 -19.22
N ASP A 242 -7.59 4.02 -18.23
CA ASP A 242 -7.79 3.24 -17.01
C ASP A 242 -9.21 2.65 -16.92
N ARG A 243 -9.41 1.55 -17.66
CA ARG A 243 -10.70 0.84 -17.73
C ARG A 243 -11.18 0.34 -16.36
N ALA A 244 -10.27 -0.01 -15.46
CA ALA A 244 -10.59 -0.49 -14.12
C ALA A 244 -11.13 0.64 -13.24
N LEU A 245 -10.51 1.81 -13.30
CA LEU A 245 -11.01 3.02 -12.64
C LEU A 245 -12.37 3.44 -13.19
N CYS A 246 -12.52 3.48 -14.52
CA CYS A 246 -13.78 3.82 -15.18
C CYS A 246 -14.95 2.93 -14.72
N ASN A 247 -14.74 1.62 -14.59
CA ASN A 247 -15.80 0.71 -14.12
C ASN A 247 -16.14 0.92 -12.63
N GLY A 248 -15.14 1.19 -11.79
CA GLY A 248 -15.37 1.50 -10.36
C GLY A 248 -16.15 2.79 -10.17
N ILE A 249 -15.78 3.85 -10.89
CA ILE A 249 -16.47 5.15 -10.86
C ILE A 249 -17.88 5.01 -11.42
N ARG A 250 -18.09 4.30 -12.54
CA ARG A 250 -19.42 4.07 -13.12
C ARG A 250 -20.38 3.41 -12.12
N VAL A 251 -19.92 2.39 -11.39
CA VAL A 251 -20.75 1.73 -10.38
C VAL A 251 -21.14 2.67 -9.25
N GLU A 252 -20.23 3.54 -8.80
CA GLU A 252 -20.57 4.53 -7.76
C GLU A 252 -21.46 5.65 -8.28
N PHE A 253 -21.21 6.14 -9.50
CA PHE A 253 -22.07 7.11 -10.17
C PHE A 253 -23.50 6.57 -10.32
N CYS A 254 -23.67 5.30 -10.70
CA CYS A 254 -24.99 4.67 -10.75
C CYS A 254 -25.65 4.53 -9.38
N LYS A 255 -24.87 4.35 -8.30
CA LYS A 255 -25.42 4.29 -6.92
C LYS A 255 -25.83 5.65 -6.37
N THR A 256 -25.21 6.74 -6.81
CA THR A 256 -25.60 8.10 -6.37
C THR A 256 -26.91 8.58 -7.00
N TYR A 257 -27.36 7.93 -8.08
CA TYR A 257 -28.58 8.27 -8.82
C TYR A 257 -29.71 7.23 -8.68
N ALA A 258 -29.53 6.21 -7.83
CA ALA A 258 -30.53 5.18 -7.51
C ALA A 258 -30.98 5.33 -6.06
#